data_AF-A0A2D5VDZ4-F1
#
_entry.id   AF-A0A2D5VDZ4-F1
#
_cell.length_a   1.000
_cell.length_b   1.000
_cell.length_c   1.000
_cell.angle_alpha   90.00
_cell.angle_beta   90.00
_cell.angle_gamma   90.00
#
_symmetry.space_group_name_H-M   'P 1'
#
loop_
_entity.id
_entity.type
_entity.pdbx_description
1 polymer ?
#
loop_
_entity_poly.entity_id
_entity_poly.type
_entity_poly.pdbx_seq_one_letter_code
_entity_poly.pdbx_strand_id
1 'polypeptide(L)' 'MKTYTDLSQALNEPDKVQVLDLSNQGLTEIPVEICQLTNLTQLHLSGNNLNTLPSEIGQL' A
#
# COMPACT_ATOMS: atom_id res chain seq x y z
N MET A 1 10.70 -11.22 -7.03
CA MET A 1 10.29 -10.03 -6.25
C MET A 1 9.32 -10.52 -5.18
N LYS A 2 9.50 -10.13 -3.91
CA LYS A 2 8.57 -10.50 -2.83
C LYS A 2 7.35 -9.60 -2.91
N THR A 3 6.15 -10.18 -2.85
CA THR A 3 4.89 -9.45 -2.72
C THR A 3 4.47 -9.44 -1.26
N TYR A 4 4.23 -8.25 -0.72
CA TYR A 4 3.65 -8.08 0.61
C TYR A 4 2.14 -8.01 0.47
N THR A 5 1.41 -8.69 1.34
CA THR A 5 -0.07 -8.67 1.35
C THR A 5 -0.65 -8.10 2.64
N ASP A 6 0.21 -7.54 3.48
CA ASP A 6 -0.12 -7.00 4.78
C ASP A 6 0.71 -5.73 5.00
N LEU A 7 0.04 -4.62 5.29
CA LEU A 7 0.71 -3.33 5.46
C LEU A 7 1.66 -3.35 6.67
N SER A 8 1.30 -4.02 7.76
CA SER A 8 2.17 -4.11 8.94
C SER A 8 3.46 -4.86 8.62
N GLN A 9 3.40 -5.92 7.82
CA GLN A 9 4.60 -6.62 7.35
C GLN A 9 5.44 -5.74 6.42
N ALA A 10 4.82 -4.96 5.55
CA ALA A 10 5.51 -4.04 4.66
C ALA A 10 6.26 -2.95 5.45
N LEU A 11 5.62 -2.39 6.48
CA LEU A 11 6.19 -1.35 7.34
C LEU A 11 7.35 -1.83 8.23
N ASN A 12 7.52 -3.14 8.42
CA ASN A 12 8.69 -3.69 9.13
C ASN A 12 9.97 -3.64 8.29
N GLU A 13 9.86 -3.57 6.96
CA GLU A 13 11.00 -3.54 6.05
C GLU A 13 10.73 -2.57 4.87
N PRO A 14 10.43 -1.29 5.13
CA PRO A 14 9.87 -0.37 4.13
C PRO A 14 10.77 -0.21 2.89
N ASP A 15 12.09 -0.22 3.08
CA ASP A 15 13.07 -0.11 2.00
C ASP A 15 13.11 -1.34 1.08
N LYS A 16 12.51 -2.48 1.47
CA LYS A 16 12.50 -3.72 0.67
C LYS A 16 11.20 -3.93 -0.09
N VAL A 17 10.17 -3.12 0.17
CA VAL A 17 8.84 -3.33 -0.41
C VAL A 17 8.78 -2.71 -1.80
N GLN A 18 8.71 -3.56 -2.82
CA GLN A 18 8.51 -3.13 -4.22
C GLN A 18 7.10 -3.40 -4.71
N VAL A 19 6.42 -4.42 -4.17
CA VAL A 19 5.01 -4.74 -4.45
C VAL A 19 4.26 -4.90 -3.12
N LEU A 20 3.15 -4.18 -3.01
CA LEU A 20 2.16 -4.31 -1.95
C LEU A 20 0.79 -4.59 -2.57
N ASP A 21 0.21 -5.74 -2.23
CA ASP A 21 -1.13 -6.13 -2.66
C ASP A 21 -2.09 -6.15 -1.47
N LEU A 22 -2.93 -5.13 -1.41
CA LEU A 22 -4.01 -5.00 -0.43
C LEU A 22 -5.38 -5.23 -1.07
N SER A 23 -5.45 -5.99 -2.16
CA SER A 23 -6.71 -6.28 -2.85
C SER A 23 -7.66 -7.07 -1.95
N ASN A 24 -8.96 -6.77 -2.05
CA ASN A 24 -10.05 -7.46 -1.35
C ASN A 24 -9.93 -7.46 0.19
N GLN A 25 -9.38 -6.39 0.78
CA GLN A 25 -9.23 -6.26 2.24
C GLN A 25 -10.35 -5.44 2.90
N GLY A 26 -11.35 -5.01 2.13
CA GLY A 26 -12.46 -4.21 2.65
C GLY A 26 -12.05 -2.80 3.08
N LEU A 27 -10.91 -2.29 2.58
CA LEU A 27 -10.42 -0.96 2.91
C LEU A 27 -11.43 0.11 2.45
N THR A 28 -11.72 1.06 3.33
CA THR A 28 -12.54 2.25 3.02
C THR A 28 -11.70 3.48 2.71
N GLU A 29 -10.44 3.45 3.14
CA GLU A 29 -9.42 4.47 2.93
C GLU A 29 -8.04 3.81 2.76
N ILE A 30 -7.10 4.55 2.17
CA ILE A 30 -5.70 4.12 2.08
C ILE A 30 -4.95 4.72 3.28
N PRO A 31 -4.29 3.90 4.11
CA PRO A 31 -3.48 4.39 5.23
C PRO A 31 -2.32 5.27 4.72
N VAL A 32 -2.10 6.42 5.35
CA VAL A 32 -1.04 7.37 4.96
C VAL A 32 0.36 6.78 5.11
N GLU A 33 0.51 5.78 5.98
CA GLU A 33 1.74 5.04 6.24
C GLU A 33 2.29 4.33 5.01
N ILE A 34 1.45 4.04 3.99
CA ILE A 34 1.92 3.52 2.70
C ILE A 34 2.97 4.45 2.08
N CYS A 35 2.90 5.77 2.32
CA CYS A 35 3.89 6.74 1.83
C CYS A 35 5.30 6.55 2.43
N GLN A 36 5.45 5.74 3.48
CA GLN A 36 6.75 5.37 4.04
C GLN A 36 7.46 4.31 3.18
N LEU A 37 6.75 3.64 2.28
CA LEU A 37 7.27 2.60 1.40
C LEU A 37 7.93 3.23 0.17
N THR A 38 9.07 3.91 0.37
CA THR A 38 9.75 4.74 -0.66
C THR A 38 10.22 3.98 -1.90
N ASN A 39 10.34 2.65 -1.82
CA ASN A 39 10.71 1.79 -2.94
C ASN A 39 9.50 1.08 -3.59
N LEU A 40 8.28 1.42 -3.19
CA LEU A 40 7.06 0.80 -3.70
C LEU A 40 6.84 1.19 -5.16
N THR A 41 6.78 0.19 -6.04
CA THR A 41 6.57 0.39 -7.49
C THR A 41 5.21 -0.11 -7.95
N GLN A 42 4.57 -0.98 -7.16
CA GLN A 42 3.29 -1.59 -7.49
C GLN A 42 2.43 -1.66 -6.23
N LEU A 43 1.27 -1.00 -6.29
CA LEU A 43 0.26 -1.01 -5.24
C LEU A 43 -1.06 -1.53 -5.82
N HIS A 44 -1.51 -2.69 -5.36
CA HIS A 44 -2.78 -3.28 -5.77
C HIS A 44 -3.84 -3.05 -4.68
N LEU A 45 -4.95 -2.43 -5.07
CA LEU A 45 -6.06 -2.05 -4.17
C LEU A 45 -7.42 -2.52 -4.67
N SER A 46 -7.43 -3.43 -5.64
CA SER A 46 -8.66 -3.89 -6.30
C SER A 46 -9.61 -4.57 -5.32
N GLY A 47 -10.91 -4.42 -5.51
CA GLY A 47 -11.90 -5.06 -4.64
C GLY A 47 -12.00 -4.49 -3.21
N ASN A 48 -11.50 -3.27 -2.99
CA ASN A 48 -11.77 -2.49 -1.78
C ASN A 48 -12.93 -1.50 -1.98
N ASN A 49 -13.39 -0.89 -0.88
CA ASN A 49 -14.47 0.09 -0.85
C ASN A 49 -13.93 1.53 -0.74
N LEU A 50 -12.84 1.82 -1.46
CA LEU A 50 -12.16 3.11 -1.41
C LEU A 50 -13.02 4.18 -2.10
N ASN A 51 -13.44 5.20 -1.35
CA ASN A 51 -14.17 6.34 -1.90
C ASN A 51 -13.25 7.53 -2.21
N THR A 52 -12.07 7.56 -1.59
CA THR A 52 -11.08 8.62 -1.72
C THR A 52 -9.68 8.04 -1.77
N LEU A 53 -8.78 8.79 -2.41
CA LEU A 53 -7.34 8.57 -2.32
C LEU A 53 -6.76 9.73 -1.49
N PRO A 54 -5.81 9.47 -0.56
CA PRO A 54 -5.16 10.53 0.18
C PRO A 54 -4.32 11.39 -0.78
N SER A 55 -4.22 12.70 -0.51
CA SER A 55 -3.40 13.63 -1.32
C SER A 55 -1.93 13.24 -1.39
N GLU A 56 -1.45 12.57 -0.34
CA GLU A 56 -0.10 12.09 -0.14
C GLU A 56 0.25 10.91 -1.07
N ILE A 57 -0.74 10.24 -1.68
CA ILE A 57 -0.50 9.11 -2.59
C ILE A 57 0.36 9.51 -3.80
N GLY A 58 0.35 10.79 -4.19
CA GLY A 58 1.18 11.30 -5.27
C GLY A 58 2.65 11.49 -4.90
N GLN A 59 3.03 11.24 -3.64
CA GLN A 59 4.41 11.28 -3.17
C GLN A 59 5.11 9.90 -3.23
N LEU A 60 4.34 8.83 -3.48
CA LEU A 60 4.87 7.52 -3.87
C LEU A 60 5.52 7.59 -5.26
#